data_AF-H1VI17-F1
#
_entry.id   AF-H1VI17-F1
#
_cell.length_a   1.000
_cell.length_b   1.000
_cell.length_c   1.000
_cell.angle_alpha   90.00
_cell.angle_beta   90.00
_cell.angle_gamma   90.00
#
_symmetry.space_group_name_H-M   'P 1'
#
loop_
_entity.id
_entity.type
_entity.pdbx_description
1 polymer ?
#
loop_
_entity_poly.entity_id
_entity_poly.type
_entity_poly.pdbx_seq_one_letter_code
_entity_poly.pdbx_strand_id
1 'polypeptide(L)'
;MDTPTCPPPRDDREKEILEKLVAIRDRLQLLKQDRTTYIRSQDVLPLYDETIEQVRQLNECRSSDRREENRVDRVLESCFQLLSLFFMTIGRNNEAPAAYALTSTIRRLLDHLTEVDLYSAKDLESLSHTLTKLAHNAGAL
;
A
#
# COMPACT_ATOMS: atom_id res chain seq x y z
N MET A 1 -22.27 -7.98 -8.47
CA MET A 1 -21.73 -7.39 -7.23
C MET A 1 -21.21 -6.02 -7.60
N ASP A 2 -22.10 -5.04 -7.52
CA ASP A 2 -21.80 -3.64 -7.75
C ASP A 2 -20.68 -3.24 -6.80
N THR A 3 -19.50 -2.99 -7.37
CA THR A 3 -18.37 -2.49 -6.61
C THR A 3 -18.80 -1.13 -6.07
N PRO A 4 -18.70 -0.86 -4.75
CA PRO A 4 -19.01 0.46 -4.22
C PRO A 4 -18.22 1.46 -5.05
N THR A 5 -18.93 2.34 -5.77
CA THR A 5 -18.32 3.33 -6.65
C THR A 5 -17.51 4.26 -5.77
N CYS A 6 -16.20 3.97 -5.66
CA CYS A 6 -15.27 4.82 -4.95
C CYS A 6 -15.31 6.20 -5.64
N PRO A 7 -15.47 7.30 -4.89
CA PRO A 7 -15.68 8.60 -5.50
C PRO A 7 -14.50 8.94 -6.43
N PRO A 8 -14.78 9.51 -7.63
CA PRO A 8 -13.73 9.91 -8.54
C PRO A 8 -12.88 11.04 -7.92
N PRO A 9 -11.63 11.23 -8.36
CA PRO A 9 -10.83 12.37 -7.94
C PRO A 9 -11.55 13.67 -8.30
N ARG A 10 -11.66 14.57 -7.33
CA ARG A 10 -12.41 15.82 -7.47
C ARG A 10 -11.59 16.93 -8.15
N ASP A 11 -10.26 16.82 -8.11
CA ASP A 11 -9.30 17.83 -8.57
C ASP A 11 -8.54 17.33 -9.80
N ASP A 12 -8.24 18.20 -10.77
CA ASP A 12 -7.55 17.83 -12.00
C ASP A 12 -6.14 17.32 -11.71
N ARG A 13 -5.47 17.88 -10.69
CA ARG A 13 -4.16 17.36 -10.23
C ARG A 13 -4.26 15.95 -9.67
N GLU A 14 -5.31 15.64 -8.90
CA GLU A 14 -5.52 14.28 -8.38
C GLU A 14 -5.87 13.29 -9.49
N LYS A 15 -6.51 13.73 -10.58
CA LYS A 15 -6.74 12.88 -11.76
C LYS A 15 -5.43 12.52 -12.46
N GLU A 16 -4.53 13.48 -12.65
CA GLU A 16 -3.21 13.20 -13.23
C GLU A 16 -2.39 12.22 -12.38
N ILE A 17 -2.43 12.39 -11.05
CA ILE A 17 -1.79 11.47 -10.11
C ILE A 17 -2.43 10.08 -10.21
N LEU A 18 -3.77 10.00 -10.28
CA LEU A 18 -4.48 8.74 -10.45
C LEU A 18 -4.04 8.00 -11.71
N GLU A 19 -3.94 8.70 -12.85
CA GLU A 19 -3.53 8.10 -14.12
C GLU A 19 -2.12 7.51 -14.04
N LYS A 20 -1.17 8.25 -13.45
CA LYS A 20 0.19 7.77 -13.23
C LYS A 20 0.22 6.57 -12.30
N LEU A 21 -0.51 6.60 -11.19
CA LEU A 21 -0.61 5.48 -10.25
C LEU A 21 -1.23 4.25 -10.89
N VAL A 22 -2.26 4.41 -11.74
CA VAL A 22 -2.84 3.30 -12.51
C VAL A 22 -1.79 2.69 -13.44
N ALA A 23 -1.04 3.51 -14.18
CA ALA A 23 0.02 3.01 -15.05
C ALA A 23 1.15 2.30 -14.28
N ILE A 24 1.50 2.76 -13.08
CA ILE A 24 2.46 2.07 -12.20
C ILE A 24 1.88 0.72 -11.74
N ARG A 25 0.64 0.71 -11.26
CA ARG A 25 -0.04 -0.53 -10.83
C ARG A 25 -0.07 -1.57 -11.93
N ASP A 26 -0.42 -1.17 -13.15
CA ASP A 26 -0.55 -2.09 -14.27
C ASP A 26 0.83 -2.68 -14.66
N ARG A 27 1.91 -1.89 -14.60
CA ARG A 27 3.29 -2.38 -14.74
C ARG A 27 3.68 -3.37 -13.63
N LEU A 28 3.34 -3.06 -12.37
CA LEU A 28 3.56 -3.97 -11.23
C LEU A 28 2.76 -5.28 -11.40
N GLN A 29 1.53 -5.21 -11.89
CA GLN A 29 0.72 -6.40 -12.15
C GLN A 29 1.29 -7.25 -13.28
N LEU A 30 1.76 -6.62 -14.36
CA LEU A 30 2.42 -7.31 -15.46
C LEU A 30 3.68 -8.03 -14.98
N LEU A 31 4.51 -7.35 -14.18
CA LEU A 31 5.71 -7.93 -13.58
C LEU A 31 5.38 -9.13 -12.68
N LYS A 32 4.24 -9.09 -11.98
CA LYS A 32 3.77 -10.21 -11.14
C LYS A 32 3.28 -11.40 -11.98
N GLN A 33 2.70 -11.13 -13.15
CA GLN A 33 2.16 -12.15 -14.04
C GLN A 33 3.23 -12.82 -14.90
N ASP A 34 4.32 -12.12 -15.20
CA ASP A 34 5.44 -12.69 -15.93
C ASP A 34 6.17 -13.73 -15.09
N ARG A 35 5.87 -15.00 -15.35
CA ARG A 35 6.49 -16.16 -14.71
C ARG A 35 7.74 -16.66 -15.44
N THR A 36 8.14 -15.98 -16.51
CA THR A 36 9.24 -16.42 -17.39
C THR A 36 10.60 -15.92 -16.93
N THR A 37 10.63 -14.85 -16.14
CA THR A 37 11.85 -14.20 -15.66
C THR A 37 11.88 -14.05 -14.14
N TYR A 38 13.08 -14.14 -13.56
CA TYR A 38 13.27 -13.86 -12.14
C TYR A 38 13.26 -12.35 -11.92
N ILE A 39 12.41 -11.88 -11.01
CA ILE A 39 12.25 -10.47 -10.67
C ILE A 39 13.50 -9.98 -9.92
N ARG A 40 14.13 -8.91 -10.41
CA ARG A 40 15.31 -8.30 -9.77
C ARG A 40 14.99 -6.93 -9.21
N SER A 41 15.86 -6.43 -8.33
CA SER A 41 15.72 -5.09 -7.74
C SER A 41 15.59 -3.99 -8.80
N GLN A 42 16.35 -4.08 -9.90
CA GLN A 42 16.30 -3.12 -11.01
C GLN A 42 14.91 -3.02 -11.68
N ASP A 43 14.09 -4.07 -11.59
CA ASP A 43 12.75 -4.10 -12.20
C ASP A 43 11.68 -3.50 -11.25
N VAL A 44 11.99 -3.41 -9.95
CA VAL A 44 11.06 -3.00 -8.89
C VAL A 44 11.33 -1.58 -8.38
N LEU A 45 12.61 -1.22 -8.19
CA LEU A 45 12.98 0.06 -7.58
C LEU A 45 12.54 1.29 -8.36
N PRO A 46 12.62 1.33 -9.70
CA PRO A 46 12.09 2.47 -10.45
C PRO A 46 10.59 2.69 -10.20
N LEU A 47 9.81 1.59 -10.13
CA LEU A 47 8.37 1.67 -9.86
C LEU A 47 8.07 2.13 -8.43
N TYR A 48 8.94 1.77 -7.47
CA TYR A 48 8.88 2.30 -6.11
C TYR A 48 9.13 3.81 -6.08
N ASP A 49 10.22 4.28 -6.70
CA ASP A 49 10.58 5.70 -6.73
C ASP A 49 9.49 6.55 -7.41
N GLU A 50 8.97 6.07 -8.54
CA GLU A 50 7.83 6.70 -9.22
C GLU A 50 6.59 6.79 -8.30
N THR A 51 6.30 5.73 -7.53
CA THR A 51 5.17 5.72 -6.58
C THR A 51 5.38 6.75 -5.47
N ILE A 52 6.59 6.84 -4.91
CA ILE A 52 6.91 7.80 -3.86
C ILE A 52 6.79 9.24 -4.35
N GLU A 53 7.19 9.51 -5.59
CA GLU A 53 7.00 10.83 -6.20
C GLU A 53 5.49 11.18 -6.35
N GLN A 54 4.65 10.22 -6.72
CA GLN A 54 3.20 10.43 -6.76
C GLN A 54 2.61 10.69 -5.36
N VAL A 55 3.11 10.01 -4.33
CA VAL A 55 2.72 10.25 -2.93
C VAL A 55 3.08 11.65 -2.48
N ARG A 56 4.29 12.12 -2.84
CA ARG A 56 4.74 13.49 -2.55
C ARG A 56 3.83 14.52 -3.19
N GLN A 57 3.51 14.35 -4.47
CA GLN A 57 2.59 15.24 -5.20
C GLN A 57 1.17 15.21 -4.60
N LEU A 58 0.69 14.03 -4.21
CA LEU A 58 -0.62 13.88 -3.59
C LEU A 58 -0.70 14.60 -2.23
N ASN A 59 0.35 14.48 -1.42
CA ASN A 59 0.44 15.16 -0.13
C ASN A 59 0.49 16.69 -0.29
N GLU A 60 1.24 17.20 -1.27
CA GLU A 60 1.25 18.63 -1.60
C GLU A 60 -0.15 19.12 -2.03
N CYS A 61 -0.85 18.34 -2.86
CA CYS A 61 -2.21 18.66 -3.29
C CYS A 61 -3.23 18.65 -2.15
N ARG A 62 -3.07 17.76 -1.16
CA ARG A 62 -3.99 17.59 -0.02
C ARG A 62 -3.58 18.35 1.24
N SER A 63 -2.46 19.09 1.20
CA SER A 63 -1.87 19.80 2.34
C SER A 63 -2.82 20.78 3.06
N SER A 64 -3.88 21.24 2.40
CA SER A 64 -4.82 22.23 2.92
C SER A 64 -6.20 21.67 3.32
N ASP A 65 -6.50 20.41 3.04
CA ASP A 65 -7.84 19.86 3.28
C ASP A 65 -7.81 18.36 3.59
N ARG A 66 -8.45 17.96 4.69
CA ARG A 66 -8.52 16.55 5.11
C ARG A 66 -9.65 15.88 4.33
N ARG A 67 -9.37 15.56 3.06
CA ARG A 67 -10.34 15.03 2.09
C ARG A 67 -10.70 13.57 2.39
N GLU A 68 -11.96 13.22 2.15
CA GLU A 68 -12.46 11.83 2.19
C GLU A 68 -11.68 10.94 1.23
N GLU A 69 -11.52 9.67 1.60
CA GLU A 69 -10.85 8.66 0.79
C GLU A 69 -11.53 8.49 -0.58
N ASN A 70 -10.73 8.47 -1.64
CA ASN A 70 -11.24 8.39 -3.01
C ASN A 70 -10.49 7.34 -3.83
N ARG A 71 -10.78 7.27 -5.14
CA ARG A 71 -10.18 6.26 -6.02
C ARG A 71 -8.65 6.30 -6.04
N VAL A 72 -8.03 7.47 -5.85
CA VAL A 72 -6.56 7.63 -5.77
C VAL A 72 -6.01 6.77 -4.64
N ASP A 73 -6.63 6.86 -3.46
CA ASP A 73 -6.20 6.13 -2.26
C ASP A 73 -6.27 4.62 -2.47
N ARG A 74 -7.32 4.12 -3.14
CA ARG A 74 -7.47 2.69 -3.46
C ARG A 74 -6.42 2.18 -4.44
N VAL A 75 -6.09 2.95 -5.46
CA VAL A 75 -5.03 2.56 -6.42
C VAL A 75 -3.67 2.62 -5.74
N LEU A 76 -3.44 3.64 -4.91
CA LEU A 76 -2.21 3.77 -4.14
C LEU A 76 -2.03 2.60 -3.14
N GLU A 77 -3.08 2.20 -2.43
CA GLU A 77 -3.10 1.02 -1.55
C GLU A 77 -2.68 -0.23 -2.34
N SER A 78 -3.24 -0.41 -3.55
CA SER A 78 -2.89 -1.54 -4.42
C SER A 78 -1.43 -1.51 -4.88
N CYS A 79 -0.89 -0.34 -5.24
CA CYS A 79 0.53 -0.20 -5.59
C CYS A 79 1.43 -0.60 -4.42
N PHE A 80 1.15 -0.09 -3.21
CA PHE A 80 1.96 -0.41 -2.04
C PHE A 80 1.88 -1.87 -1.62
N GLN A 81 0.73 -2.53 -1.78
CA GLN A 81 0.61 -3.97 -1.56
C GLN A 81 1.48 -4.76 -2.54
N LEU A 82 1.46 -4.42 -3.83
CA LEU A 82 2.30 -5.08 -4.83
C LEU A 82 3.79 -4.83 -4.57
N LEU A 83 4.17 -3.58 -4.29
CA LEU A 83 5.54 -3.22 -3.94
C LEU A 83 6.03 -3.97 -2.71
N SER A 84 5.23 -4.06 -1.65
CA SER A 84 5.56 -4.84 -0.46
C SER A 84 5.87 -6.29 -0.79
N LEU A 85 5.05 -6.94 -1.61
CA LEU A 85 5.29 -8.31 -2.07
C LEU A 85 6.58 -8.42 -2.90
N PHE A 86 6.85 -7.46 -3.78
CA PHE A 86 8.07 -7.47 -4.59
C PHE A 86 9.33 -7.27 -3.76
N PHE A 87 9.31 -6.33 -2.80
CA PHE A 87 10.43 -6.13 -1.87
C PHE A 87 10.72 -7.40 -1.07
N MET A 88 9.67 -8.13 -0.66
CA MET A 88 9.86 -9.45 -0.04
C MET A 88 10.44 -10.48 -1.01
N THR A 89 9.97 -10.49 -2.25
CA THR A 89 10.41 -11.45 -3.30
C THR A 89 11.88 -11.26 -3.67
N ILE A 90 12.37 -10.01 -3.72
CA ILE A 90 13.77 -9.69 -4.02
C ILE A 90 14.68 -9.73 -2.77
N GLY A 91 14.16 -10.17 -1.62
CA GLY A 91 14.92 -10.34 -0.37
C GLY A 91 15.15 -9.06 0.45
N ARG A 92 14.50 -7.94 0.11
CA ARG A 92 14.60 -6.66 0.83
C ARG A 92 13.55 -6.56 1.95
N ASN A 93 13.48 -7.57 2.81
CA ASN A 93 12.47 -7.71 3.86
C ASN A 93 12.54 -6.67 4.99
N ASN A 94 13.71 -6.05 5.18
CA ASN A 94 13.97 -5.11 6.28
C ASN A 94 13.67 -3.66 5.90
N GLU A 95 13.15 -3.42 4.70
CA GLU A 95 12.83 -2.06 4.25
C GLU A 95 11.38 -1.72 4.51
N ALA A 96 11.12 -0.44 4.77
CA ALA A 96 9.79 0.08 5.05
C ALA A 96 8.70 -0.40 4.06
N PRO A 97 8.94 -0.48 2.73
CA PRO A 97 7.94 -0.96 1.78
C PRO A 97 7.55 -2.43 2.00
N ALA A 98 8.47 -3.28 2.46
CA ALA A 98 8.21 -4.70 2.70
C ALA A 98 7.18 -4.92 3.83
N ALA A 99 7.12 -4.04 4.82
CA ALA A 99 6.19 -4.16 5.95
C ALA A 99 4.75 -3.75 5.59
N TYR A 100 4.52 -3.04 4.48
CA TYR A 100 3.23 -2.39 4.21
C TYR A 100 2.06 -3.37 4.06
N ALA A 101 2.22 -4.48 3.33
CA ALA A 101 1.13 -5.44 3.13
C ALA A 101 0.63 -6.03 4.45
N LEU A 102 1.55 -6.36 5.37
CA LEU A 102 1.18 -6.89 6.68
C LEU A 102 0.55 -5.81 7.57
N THR A 103 1.12 -4.60 7.60
CA THR A 103 0.57 -3.47 8.38
C THR A 103 -0.84 -3.08 7.91
N SER A 104 -1.08 -3.01 6.60
CA SER A 104 -2.41 -2.71 6.04
C SER A 104 -3.41 -3.82 6.35
N THR A 105 -3.00 -5.09 6.32
CA THR A 105 -3.85 -6.21 6.72
C THR A 105 -4.24 -6.13 8.20
N ILE A 106 -3.27 -5.86 9.09
CA ILE A 106 -3.52 -5.70 10.53
C ILE A 106 -4.48 -4.54 10.78
N ARG A 107 -4.29 -3.40 10.12
CA ARG A 107 -5.21 -2.26 10.22
C ARG A 107 -6.64 -2.65 9.84
N ARG A 108 -6.83 -3.33 8.71
CA ARG A 108 -8.16 -3.77 8.26
C ARG A 108 -8.81 -4.75 9.23
N LEU A 109 -8.03 -5.65 9.84
CA LEU A 109 -8.52 -6.54 10.89
C LEU A 109 -8.98 -5.74 12.11
N LEU A 110 -8.20 -4.77 12.58
CA LEU A 110 -8.55 -3.91 13.70
C LEU A 110 -9.81 -3.07 13.43
N ASP A 111 -9.92 -2.52 12.22
CA ASP A 111 -11.10 -1.77 11.78
C ASP A 111 -12.35 -2.68 11.83
N HIS A 112 -12.25 -3.91 11.32
CA HIS A 112 -13.36 -4.88 11.40
C HIS A 112 -13.69 -5.31 12.82
N LEU A 113 -12.70 -5.56 13.68
CA LEU A 113 -12.95 -5.90 15.09
C LEU A 113 -13.67 -4.76 15.82
N THR A 114 -13.30 -3.52 15.51
CA THR A 114 -13.95 -2.32 16.07
C THR A 114 -15.37 -2.17 15.55
N GLU A 115 -15.62 -2.45 14.28
CA GLU A 115 -16.95 -2.36 13.65
C GLU A 115 -17.93 -3.39 14.23
N VAL A 116 -17.48 -4.62 14.47
CA VAL A 116 -18.33 -5.70 14.98
C VAL A 116 -18.46 -5.73 16.50
N ASP A 117 -17.67 -4.92 17.21
CA ASP A 117 -17.58 -4.83 18.69
C ASP A 117 -17.42 -6.19 19.39
N LEU A 118 -16.77 -7.14 18.69
CA LEU A 118 -16.70 -8.54 19.07
C LEU A 118 -15.25 -9.02 18.94
N TYR A 119 -14.47 -8.74 19.98
CA TYR A 119 -13.07 -9.13 20.07
C TYR A 119 -12.70 -9.58 21.47
N SER A 120 -11.79 -10.55 21.56
CA SER A 120 -11.20 -10.98 22.82
C SER A 120 -9.82 -10.32 23.02
N ALA A 121 -9.37 -10.24 24.28
CA ALA A 121 -8.01 -9.77 24.59
C ALA A 121 -6.92 -10.57 23.85
N LYS A 122 -7.19 -11.86 23.57
CA LYS A 122 -6.28 -12.75 22.85
C LYS A 122 -6.11 -12.36 21.38
N ASP A 123 -7.16 -11.87 20.73
CA ASP A 123 -7.10 -11.42 19.33
C ASP A 123 -6.18 -10.19 19.22
N LEU A 124 -6.32 -9.23 20.13
CA LEU A 124 -5.47 -8.05 20.25
C LEU A 124 -4.00 -8.39 20.56
N GLU A 125 -3.76 -9.37 21.43
CA GLU A 125 -2.40 -9.79 21.81
C GLU A 125 -1.63 -10.36 20.62
N SER A 126 -2.29 -11.17 19.79
CA SER A 126 -1.67 -11.76 18.60
C SER A 126 -1.27 -10.71 17.55
N LEU A 127 -2.12 -9.69 17.34
CA LEU A 127 -1.86 -8.57 16.44
C LEU A 127 -0.74 -7.67 17.00
N SER A 128 -0.77 -7.40 18.30
CA SER A 128 0.27 -6.63 19.01
C SER A 128 1.65 -7.27 18.85
N HIS A 129 1.78 -8.57 19.11
CA HIS A 129 3.04 -9.29 18.94
C HIS A 129 3.57 -9.23 17.49
N THR A 130 2.66 -9.27 16.51
CA THR A 130 3.02 -9.16 15.09
C THR A 130 3.51 -7.76 14.76
N LEU A 131 2.86 -6.72 15.28
CA LEU A 131 3.29 -5.33 15.14
C LEU A 131 4.62 -5.06 15.83
N THR A 132 4.88 -5.63 17.02
CA THR A 132 6.18 -5.50 17.70
C THR A 132 7.31 -6.08 16.87
N LYS A 133 7.11 -7.24 16.25
CA LYS A 133 8.08 -7.85 15.33
C LYS A 133 8.34 -6.98 14.11
N LEU A 134 7.29 -6.42 13.51
CA LEU A 134 7.42 -5.49 12.40
C LEU A 134 8.19 -4.23 12.79
N ALA A 135 7.87 -3.63 13.94
CA ALA A 135 8.54 -2.43 14.44
C ALA A 135 10.04 -2.67 14.67
N HIS A 136 10.40 -3.84 15.20
CA HIS A 136 11.79 -4.22 15.37
C HIS A 136 12.52 -4.32 14.01
N ASN A 137 11.87 -4.89 12.99
CA ASN A 137 12.46 -5.05 11.67
C ASN A 137 12.58 -3.72 10.90
N ALA A 138 11.63 -2.81 11.08
CA ALA A 138 11.62 -1.49 10.44
C ALA A 138 12.52 -0.45 11.14
N GLY A 139 12.74 -0.60 12.45
CA GLY A 139 13.56 0.30 13.27
C GLY A 139 15.06 -0.07 13.33
N ALA A 140 15.50 -1.12 12.63
CA ALA A 140 16.90 -1.53 12.55
C ALA A 140 17.70 -0.84 11.41
N LEU A 141 17.17 0.28 10.88
CA LEU A 141 17.80 1.14 9.87
C LEU A 141 18.44 2.37 10.51
#